data_AF-A0A091LC14-F1
#
_entry.id   AF-A0A091LC14-F1
#
_cell.length_a   1.000
_cell.length_b   1.000
_cell.length_c   1.000
_cell.angle_alpha   90.00
_cell.angle_beta   90.00
_cell.angle_gamma   90.00
#
_symmetry.space_group_name_H-M   'P 1'
#
loop_
_entity.id
_entity.type
_entity.pdbx_description
1 polymer ?
#
loop_
_entity_poly.entity_id
_entity_poly.type
_entity_poly.pdbx_seq_one_letter_code
_entity_poly.pdbx_strand_id
1 'polypeptide(L)'
;FHCTENSVAAKSGGCFPGSATVHLEQGGTKMVKDLSPGDRVLVADAEGQLLYSDFLTFLDREDSSHKLFYVIETRQPRARLLLTAAHLLFVAPQHNQSQEGTLSSRALFASRVRPGQQVYVLGEGGRQLLPAAVHSVSLREEASGAYAPLTAQGTILINQVLASCYAVIEEHSWAHWAFAPFRLLQGMLATLCPSGSWVSVGAPTPPGIHWYS
;
A
#
# COMPACT_ATOMS: atom_id res chain seq x y z
N PHE A 1 -5.95 -29.37 10.45
CA PHE A 1 -4.72 -28.54 10.54
C PHE A 1 -4.89 -27.35 9.61
N HIS A 2 -5.39 -26.20 10.09
CA HIS A 2 -5.71 -25.06 9.23
C HIS A 2 -5.62 -23.75 10.04
N CYS A 3 -4.42 -23.41 10.54
CA CYS A 3 -4.19 -22.18 11.31
C CYS A 3 -2.86 -21.48 11.02
N THR A 4 -2.07 -21.92 10.02
CA THR A 4 -0.71 -21.38 9.82
C THR A 4 -0.54 -20.56 8.54
N GLU A 5 -1.46 -20.64 7.58
CA GLU A 5 -1.35 -19.84 6.33
C GLU A 5 -1.83 -18.39 6.52
N ASN A 6 -2.84 -18.16 7.37
CA ASN A 6 -3.38 -16.82 7.59
C ASN A 6 -2.44 -15.92 8.41
N SER A 7 -1.65 -16.50 9.32
CA SER A 7 -0.76 -15.76 10.22
C SER A 7 0.53 -15.29 9.54
N VAL A 8 0.99 -15.98 8.49
CA VAL A 8 2.11 -15.52 7.64
C VAL A 8 1.62 -14.45 6.66
N ALA A 9 0.43 -14.62 6.10
CA ALA A 9 -0.19 -13.63 5.22
C ALA A 9 -0.54 -12.31 5.93
N ALA A 10 -0.85 -12.33 7.24
CA ALA A 10 -1.14 -11.14 8.04
C ALA A 10 0.10 -10.31 8.45
N LYS A 11 1.30 -10.91 8.45
CA LYS A 11 2.56 -10.21 8.78
C LYS A 11 3.34 -9.72 7.56
N SER A 12 3.04 -10.25 6.38
CA SER A 12 3.71 -9.87 5.15
C SER A 12 2.88 -8.76 4.50
N GLY A 13 3.37 -7.53 4.56
CA GLY A 13 2.77 -6.43 3.81
C GLY A 13 2.54 -6.83 2.35
N GLY A 14 1.51 -6.26 1.73
CA GLY A 14 1.17 -6.59 0.36
C GLY A 14 2.26 -6.11 -0.59
N CYS A 15 2.82 -7.03 -1.37
CA CYS A 15 3.92 -6.77 -2.29
C CYS A 15 3.63 -7.26 -3.72
N PHE A 16 4.41 -6.74 -4.66
CA PHE A 16 4.54 -7.20 -6.04
C PHE A 16 5.95 -7.78 -6.26
N PRO A 17 6.13 -8.69 -7.24
CA PRO A 17 7.46 -9.15 -7.60
C PRO A 17 8.27 -8.03 -8.25
N GLY A 18 9.59 -8.04 -8.07
CA GLY A 18 10.48 -7.04 -8.66
C GLY A 18 10.47 -7.03 -10.20
N SER A 19 10.07 -8.14 -10.82
CA SER A 19 9.92 -8.34 -12.26
C SER A 19 8.67 -7.66 -12.85
N ALA A 20 7.71 -7.28 -12.01
CA ALA A 20 6.50 -6.58 -12.46
C ALA A 20 6.85 -5.20 -13.01
N THR A 21 5.97 -4.63 -13.82
CA THR A 21 6.23 -3.37 -14.53
C THR A 21 5.17 -2.30 -14.23
N VAL A 22 5.61 -1.05 -14.30
CA VAL A 22 4.78 0.15 -14.27
C VAL A 22 4.96 0.97 -15.54
N HIS A 23 3.99 1.81 -15.88
CA HIS A 23 4.11 2.78 -16.96
C HIS A 23 4.65 4.11 -16.42
N LEU A 24 5.59 4.73 -17.14
CA LEU A 24 6.20 6.01 -16.77
C LEU A 24 5.61 7.17 -17.58
N GLU A 25 5.59 8.37 -16.99
CA GLU A 25 5.09 9.59 -17.65
C GLU A 25 5.85 9.91 -18.94
N GLN A 26 7.17 9.72 -18.94
CA GLN A 26 8.03 9.95 -20.11
C GLN A 26 7.86 8.88 -21.20
N GLY A 27 6.94 7.93 -21.01
CA GLY A 27 6.71 6.80 -21.89
C GLY A 27 7.49 5.55 -21.47
N GLY A 28 7.08 4.42 -22.05
CA GLY A 28 7.67 3.12 -21.76
C GLY A 28 7.23 2.52 -20.43
N THR A 29 7.94 1.47 -20.02
CA THR A 29 7.71 0.78 -18.76
C THR A 29 9.01 0.58 -17.99
N LYS A 30 8.90 0.49 -16.67
CA LYS A 30 10.02 0.24 -15.76
C LYS A 30 9.65 -0.90 -14.82
N MET A 31 10.64 -1.74 -14.48
CA MET A 31 10.44 -2.80 -13.50
C MET A 31 10.24 -2.19 -12.11
N VAL A 32 9.38 -2.80 -11.29
CA VAL A 32 9.08 -2.32 -9.94
C VAL A 32 10.35 -2.22 -9.11
N LYS A 33 11.27 -3.19 -9.17
CA LYS A 33 12.54 -3.15 -8.43
C LYS A 33 13.46 -1.99 -8.80
N ASP A 34 13.30 -1.42 -9.99
CA ASP A 34 14.15 -0.35 -10.54
C ASP A 34 13.52 1.05 -10.35
N LEU A 35 12.37 1.13 -9.66
CA LEU A 35 11.74 2.40 -9.31
C LEU A 35 12.62 3.21 -8.36
N SER A 36 12.69 4.52 -8.63
CA SER A 36 13.47 5.48 -7.86
C SER A 36 12.63 6.73 -7.58
N PRO A 37 12.80 7.39 -6.42
CA PRO A 37 12.14 8.66 -6.14
C PRO A 37 12.33 9.66 -7.29
N GLY A 38 11.24 10.31 -7.69
CA GLY A 38 11.20 11.18 -8.88
C GLY A 38 10.65 10.49 -10.14
N ASP A 39 10.53 9.15 -10.14
CA ASP A 39 9.74 8.46 -11.16
C ASP A 39 8.26 8.83 -11.02
N ARG A 40 7.63 9.24 -12.13
CA ARG A 40 6.18 9.48 -12.19
C ARG A 40 5.51 8.31 -12.89
N VAL A 41 4.70 7.58 -12.14
CA VAL A 41 4.08 6.31 -12.56
C VAL A 41 2.59 6.48 -12.83
N LEU A 42 2.05 5.66 -13.71
CA LEU A 42 0.63 5.66 -14.05
C LEU A 42 -0.20 5.14 -12.86
N VAL A 43 -1.17 5.94 -12.45
CA VAL A 43 -2.08 5.68 -11.32
C VAL A 43 -3.52 6.05 -11.71
N ALA A 44 -4.47 5.83 -10.79
CA ALA A 44 -5.84 6.32 -10.94
C ALA A 44 -6.32 7.06 -9.68
N ASP A 45 -7.14 8.09 -9.87
CA ASP A 45 -7.82 8.80 -8.78
C ASP A 45 -9.06 8.06 -8.25
N ALA A 46 -9.82 8.67 -7.35
CA ALA A 46 -11.01 8.05 -6.76
C ALA A 46 -12.13 7.85 -7.79
N GLU A 47 -12.13 8.66 -8.84
CA GLU A 47 -13.08 8.66 -9.96
C GLU A 47 -12.65 7.69 -11.09
N GLY A 48 -11.44 7.15 -11.01
CA GLY A 48 -10.87 6.24 -12.01
C GLY A 48 -10.30 6.91 -13.25
N GLN A 49 -10.04 8.22 -13.17
CA GLN A 49 -9.25 8.91 -14.18
C GLN A 49 -7.77 8.54 -14.03
N LEU A 50 -7.13 8.31 -15.17
CA LEU A 50 -5.71 8.01 -15.23
C LEU A 50 -4.89 9.30 -15.13
N LEU A 51 -3.88 9.28 -14.27
CA LEU A 51 -2.92 10.36 -14.11
C LEU A 51 -1.53 9.81 -13.76
N TYR A 52 -0.52 10.66 -13.81
CA TYR A 52 0.83 10.33 -13.35
C TYR A 52 1.09 10.91 -11.96
N SER A 53 1.53 10.06 -11.04
CA SER A 53 1.82 10.43 -9.65
C SER A 53 3.24 10.02 -9.28
N ASP A 54 3.84 10.75 -8.36
CA ASP A 54 5.20 10.52 -7.91
C ASP A 54 5.27 9.18 -7.16
N PHE A 55 6.22 8.33 -7.54
CA PHE A 55 6.70 7.28 -6.70
C PHE A 55 7.52 7.90 -5.55
N LEU A 56 7.09 7.64 -4.31
CA LEU A 56 7.68 8.23 -3.12
C LEU A 56 8.77 7.33 -2.54
N THR A 57 8.43 6.08 -2.27
CA THR A 57 9.32 5.09 -1.64
C THR A 57 8.71 3.70 -1.71
N PHE A 58 9.45 2.68 -1.27
CA PHE A 58 8.89 1.38 -0.93
C PHE A 58 8.49 1.34 0.55
N LEU A 59 7.27 0.92 0.86
CA LEU A 59 6.83 0.62 2.24
C LEU A 59 7.49 -0.65 2.77
N ASP A 60 7.77 -1.59 1.88
CA ASP A 60 8.46 -2.84 2.14
C ASP A 60 9.28 -3.21 0.90
N ARG A 61 10.49 -3.74 1.13
CA ARG A 61 11.44 -4.11 0.09
C ARG A 61 12.32 -5.26 0.56
N GLU A 62 12.21 -6.38 -0.13
CA GLU A 62 13.02 -7.57 0.08
C GLU A 62 13.67 -8.00 -1.24
N ASP A 63 14.97 -7.76 -1.37
CA ASP A 63 15.73 -8.07 -2.56
C ASP A 63 16.03 -9.59 -2.62
N SER A 64 15.95 -10.20 -3.81
CA SER A 64 16.38 -11.58 -4.09
C SER A 64 15.77 -12.69 -3.20
N SER A 65 14.57 -12.46 -2.65
CA SER A 65 13.82 -13.49 -1.92
C SER A 65 12.94 -14.35 -2.84
N HIS A 66 12.81 -15.63 -2.52
CA HIS A 66 11.75 -16.48 -3.07
C HIS A 66 10.45 -16.21 -2.32
N LYS A 67 9.41 -15.79 -3.04
CA LYS A 67 8.09 -15.50 -2.48
C LYS A 67 6.99 -16.13 -3.32
N LEU A 68 5.93 -16.55 -2.65
CA LEU A 68 4.72 -17.07 -3.28
C LEU A 68 3.78 -15.90 -3.63
N PHE A 69 3.41 -15.80 -4.90
CA PHE A 69 2.51 -14.79 -5.43
C PHE A 69 1.23 -15.43 -5.95
N TYR A 70 0.11 -14.74 -5.75
CA TYR A 70 -1.11 -14.99 -6.50
C TYR A 70 -0.94 -14.44 -7.91
N VAL A 71 -1.30 -15.23 -8.91
CA VAL A 71 -1.35 -14.85 -10.31
C VAL A 71 -2.82 -14.65 -10.68
N ILE A 72 -3.20 -13.41 -10.96
CA ILE A 72 -4.53 -13.03 -11.42
C ILE A 72 -4.44 -12.75 -12.92
N GLU A 73 -5.18 -13.50 -13.72
CA GLU A 73 -5.19 -13.32 -15.17
C GLU A 73 -6.57 -12.93 -15.67
N THR A 74 -6.62 -12.02 -16.63
CA THR A 74 -7.84 -11.58 -17.30
C THR A 74 -7.76 -11.92 -18.79
N ARG A 75 -8.92 -12.10 -19.45
CA ARG A 75 -8.97 -12.42 -20.89
C ARG A 75 -9.15 -11.19 -21.77
N GLN A 76 -10.03 -10.28 -21.37
CA GLN A 76 -10.42 -9.11 -22.17
C GLN A 76 -10.72 -7.91 -21.25
N PRO A 77 -9.88 -6.86 -21.24
CA PRO A 77 -8.51 -6.85 -21.76
C PRO A 77 -7.62 -7.93 -21.13
N ARG A 78 -6.59 -8.39 -21.85
CA ARG A 78 -5.66 -9.41 -21.34
C ARG A 78 -4.61 -8.76 -20.45
N ALA A 79 -4.57 -9.16 -19.19
CA ALA A 79 -3.55 -8.75 -18.24
C ALA A 79 -3.21 -9.90 -17.29
N ARG A 80 -2.04 -9.79 -16.65
CA ARG A 80 -1.52 -10.77 -15.70
C ARG A 80 -0.81 -10.05 -14.58
N LEU A 81 -1.42 -10.07 -13.40
CA LEU A 81 -0.90 -9.44 -12.19
C LEU A 81 -0.41 -10.49 -11.20
N LEU A 82 0.78 -10.28 -10.66
CA LEU A 82 1.34 -11.08 -9.58
C LEU A 82 1.42 -10.23 -8.33
N LEU A 83 0.85 -10.72 -7.23
CA LEU A 83 0.80 -9.99 -5.96
C LEU A 83 0.64 -10.95 -4.78
N THR A 84 1.13 -10.59 -3.60
CA THR A 84 1.00 -11.41 -2.40
C THR A 84 -0.46 -11.52 -1.91
N ALA A 85 -0.74 -12.53 -1.10
CA ALA A 85 -2.08 -12.85 -0.59
C ALA A 85 -2.86 -11.67 0.02
N ALA A 86 -2.18 -10.78 0.75
CA ALA A 86 -2.74 -9.68 1.51
C ALA A 86 -2.78 -8.33 0.75
N HIS A 87 -2.32 -8.30 -0.50
CA HIS A 87 -2.33 -7.09 -1.31
C HIS A 87 -3.78 -6.74 -1.74
N LEU A 88 -4.15 -5.46 -1.64
CA LEU A 88 -5.49 -4.99 -1.99
C LEU A 88 -5.61 -4.68 -3.49
N LEU A 89 -6.60 -5.30 -4.13
CA LEU A 89 -6.95 -5.10 -5.52
C LEU A 89 -8.34 -4.49 -5.64
N PHE A 90 -8.47 -3.47 -6.50
CA PHE A 90 -9.77 -2.85 -6.76
C PHE A 90 -10.61 -3.77 -7.66
N VAL A 91 -11.81 -4.10 -7.20
CA VAL A 91 -12.77 -4.89 -7.96
C VAL A 91 -13.98 -4.06 -8.35
N ALA A 92 -14.38 -4.14 -9.61
CA ALA A 92 -15.56 -3.46 -10.10
C ALA A 92 -16.84 -4.10 -9.53
N PRO A 93 -17.90 -3.31 -9.28
CA PRO A 93 -19.23 -3.84 -8.96
C PRO A 93 -19.70 -4.78 -10.06
N GLN A 94 -20.33 -5.90 -9.69
CA GLN A 94 -21.03 -6.72 -10.67
C GLN A 94 -22.27 -5.97 -11.14
N HIS A 95 -22.64 -6.13 -12.42
CA HIS A 95 -23.71 -5.42 -13.12
C HIS A 95 -25.11 -5.45 -12.44
N ASN A 96 -25.30 -6.27 -11.41
CA ASN A 96 -26.53 -6.43 -10.63
C ASN A 96 -26.54 -5.67 -9.29
N GLN A 97 -25.45 -4.96 -8.95
CA GLN A 97 -25.39 -4.05 -7.80
C GLN A 97 -25.45 -2.61 -8.32
N SER A 98 -26.35 -1.81 -7.76
CA SER A 98 -26.61 -0.41 -8.15
C SER A 98 -25.31 0.36 -8.33
N GLN A 99 -25.18 1.00 -9.50
CA GLN A 99 -24.02 1.76 -9.98
C GLN A 99 -23.82 3.09 -9.22
N GLU A 100 -23.71 3.04 -7.91
CA GLU A 100 -23.27 4.17 -7.09
C GLU A 100 -22.03 3.72 -6.32
N GLY A 101 -20.87 3.90 -6.95
CA GLY A 101 -19.60 3.60 -6.32
C GLY A 101 -18.44 4.15 -7.12
N THR A 102 -17.73 5.10 -6.53
CA THR A 102 -16.35 5.47 -6.85
C THR A 102 -15.45 4.22 -6.83
N LEU A 103 -14.23 4.30 -7.38
CA LEU A 103 -13.25 3.19 -7.31
C LEU A 103 -13.02 2.69 -5.87
N SER A 104 -13.27 3.56 -4.89
CA SER A 104 -13.20 3.27 -3.46
C SER A 104 -14.20 2.22 -2.96
N SER A 105 -15.24 1.85 -3.72
CA SER A 105 -16.33 1.02 -3.18
C SER A 105 -15.99 -0.46 -2.98
N ARG A 106 -14.87 -0.99 -3.51
CA ARG A 106 -14.49 -2.39 -3.19
C ARG A 106 -13.04 -2.75 -3.51
N ALA A 107 -12.15 -2.62 -2.53
CA ALA A 107 -10.86 -3.29 -2.55
C ALA A 107 -10.99 -4.69 -1.90
N LEU A 108 -10.41 -5.72 -2.51
CA LEU A 108 -10.37 -7.09 -1.99
C LEU A 108 -8.92 -7.56 -1.88
N PHE A 109 -8.62 -8.41 -0.88
CA PHE A 109 -7.35 -9.14 -0.86
C PHE A 109 -7.23 -10.03 -2.08
N ALA A 110 -6.02 -10.12 -2.63
CA ALA A 110 -5.68 -11.04 -3.70
C ALA A 110 -6.12 -12.48 -3.39
N SER A 111 -5.94 -12.93 -2.15
CA SER A 111 -6.38 -14.25 -1.67
C SER A 111 -7.90 -14.47 -1.70
N ARG A 112 -8.69 -13.40 -1.77
CA ARG A 112 -10.16 -13.42 -1.85
C ARG A 112 -10.68 -13.18 -3.26
N VAL A 113 -9.82 -12.81 -4.21
CA VAL A 113 -10.21 -12.68 -5.62
C VAL A 113 -10.59 -14.06 -6.17
N ARG A 114 -11.66 -14.11 -6.96
CA ARG A 114 -12.16 -15.34 -7.59
C ARG A 114 -12.42 -15.12 -9.08
N PRO A 115 -12.28 -16.17 -9.92
CA PRO A 115 -12.73 -16.10 -11.30
C PRO A 115 -14.19 -15.62 -11.41
N GLY A 116 -14.46 -14.80 -12.42
CA GLY A 116 -15.77 -14.16 -12.65
C GLY A 116 -15.97 -12.82 -11.93
N GLN A 117 -15.14 -12.47 -10.94
CA GLN A 117 -15.06 -11.08 -10.46
C GLN A 117 -14.40 -10.19 -11.51
N GLN A 118 -14.65 -8.88 -11.45
CA GLN A 118 -14.06 -7.91 -12.37
C GLN A 118 -13.02 -7.05 -11.67
N VAL A 119 -11.87 -6.85 -12.31
CA VAL A 119 -10.77 -5.98 -11.86
C VAL A 119 -10.56 -4.88 -12.87
N TYR A 120 -9.96 -3.76 -12.48
CA TYR A 120 -9.70 -2.66 -13.41
C TYR A 120 -8.36 -2.86 -14.13
N VAL A 121 -8.42 -2.86 -15.45
CA VAL A 121 -7.27 -3.07 -16.34
C VAL A 121 -7.18 -1.89 -17.31
N LEU A 122 -5.96 -1.48 -17.64
CA LEU A 122 -5.70 -0.48 -18.67
C LEU A 122 -6.21 -0.99 -20.02
N GLY A 123 -7.14 -0.24 -20.63
CA GLY A 123 -7.70 -0.56 -21.92
C GLY A 123 -6.69 -0.38 -23.06
N GLU A 124 -7.04 -0.92 -24.22
CA GLU A 124 -6.26 -0.72 -25.44
C GLU A 124 -6.10 0.78 -25.74
N GLY A 125 -4.87 1.17 -26.06
CA GLY A 125 -4.50 2.58 -26.26
C GLY A 125 -4.08 3.33 -24.99
N GLY A 126 -4.19 2.73 -23.80
CA GLY A 126 -3.61 3.29 -22.57
C GLY A 126 -4.31 4.53 -22.01
N ARG A 127 -5.56 4.79 -22.42
CA ARG A 127 -6.29 6.04 -22.12
C ARG A 127 -7.37 5.92 -21.05
N GLN A 128 -7.82 4.70 -20.76
CA GLN A 128 -8.90 4.48 -19.81
C GLN A 128 -8.74 3.15 -19.09
N LEU A 129 -9.29 3.09 -17.88
CA LEU A 129 -9.48 1.83 -17.16
C LEU A 129 -10.77 1.15 -17.63
N LEU A 130 -10.70 -0.17 -17.76
CA LEU A 130 -11.82 -1.02 -18.15
C LEU A 130 -12.00 -2.13 -17.12
N PRO A 131 -13.25 -2.49 -16.76
CA PRO A 131 -13.50 -3.68 -15.98
C PRO A 131 -13.20 -4.92 -16.82
N ALA A 132 -12.37 -5.82 -16.29
CA ALA A 132 -11.96 -7.06 -16.92
C ALA A 132 -12.30 -8.24 -16.02
N ALA A 133 -13.00 -9.24 -16.55
CA ALA A 133 -13.30 -10.44 -15.78
C ALA A 133 -12.03 -11.25 -15.51
N VAL A 134 -11.82 -11.57 -14.23
CA VAL A 134 -10.79 -12.51 -13.78
C VAL A 134 -11.11 -13.87 -14.36
N HIS A 135 -10.18 -14.38 -15.15
CA HIS A 135 -10.28 -15.67 -15.80
C HIS A 135 -9.78 -16.79 -14.90
N SER A 136 -8.62 -16.59 -14.27
CA SER A 136 -7.96 -17.59 -13.45
C SER A 136 -7.27 -16.91 -12.26
N VAL A 137 -7.15 -17.67 -11.17
CA VAL A 137 -6.36 -17.32 -10.00
C VAL A 137 -5.51 -18.54 -9.69
N SER A 138 -4.19 -18.39 -9.71
CA SER A 138 -3.24 -19.46 -9.39
C SER A 138 -2.13 -18.96 -8.47
N LEU A 139 -1.24 -19.85 -8.04
CA LEU A 139 -0.09 -19.52 -7.21
C LEU A 139 1.20 -19.77 -7.99
N ARG A 140 2.18 -18.90 -7.82
CA ARG A 140 3.50 -19.02 -8.44
C ARG A 140 4.58 -18.48 -7.51
N GLU A 141 5.65 -19.24 -7.36
CA GLU A 141 6.86 -18.74 -6.71
C GLU A 141 7.69 -17.91 -7.68
N GLU A 142 8.22 -16.79 -7.20
CA GLU A 142 9.22 -16.00 -7.92
C GLU A 142 10.41 -15.67 -7.02
N ALA A 143 11.60 -15.67 -7.62
CA ALA A 143 12.86 -15.28 -7.00
C ALA A 143 13.24 -13.81 -7.28
N SER A 144 12.26 -13.00 -7.66
CA SER A 144 12.45 -11.61 -8.08
C SER A 144 12.38 -10.60 -6.91
N GLY A 145 12.27 -11.08 -5.67
CA GLY A 145 12.06 -10.25 -4.49
C GLY A 145 10.60 -9.83 -4.32
N ALA A 146 10.33 -9.04 -3.27
CA ALA A 146 9.01 -8.49 -2.96
C ALA A 146 9.12 -6.99 -2.66
N TYR A 147 8.26 -6.20 -3.30
CA TYR A 147 8.30 -4.73 -3.24
C TYR A 147 6.89 -4.17 -3.06
N ALA A 148 6.73 -3.26 -2.11
CA ALA A 148 5.48 -2.53 -1.86
C ALA A 148 5.65 -1.04 -2.22
N PRO A 149 5.47 -0.65 -3.49
CA PRO A 149 5.66 0.72 -3.94
C PRO A 149 4.56 1.65 -3.43
N LEU A 150 4.95 2.82 -2.91
CA LEU A 150 4.05 3.89 -2.50
C LEU A 150 4.11 5.04 -3.51
N THR A 151 2.95 5.40 -4.04
CA THR A 151 2.76 6.63 -4.82
C THR A 151 2.10 7.70 -3.97
N ALA A 152 2.23 8.98 -4.35
CA ALA A 152 1.52 10.06 -3.67
C ALA A 152 -0.01 9.89 -3.72
N GLN A 153 -0.53 9.21 -4.75
CA GLN A 153 -1.95 8.92 -4.90
C GLN A 153 -2.43 7.71 -4.07
N GLY A 154 -1.53 6.82 -3.67
CA GLY A 154 -1.89 5.59 -2.95
C GLY A 154 -2.51 4.50 -3.83
N THR A 155 -2.50 4.68 -5.16
CA THR A 155 -2.86 3.66 -6.15
C THR A 155 -1.71 3.50 -7.16
N ILE A 156 -1.67 2.38 -7.87
CA ILE A 156 -0.65 2.13 -8.88
C ILE A 156 -1.14 1.14 -9.93
N LEU A 157 -0.77 1.34 -11.20
CA LEU A 157 -0.98 0.35 -12.25
C LEU A 157 0.26 -0.55 -12.38
N ILE A 158 0.10 -1.82 -12.01
CA ILE A 158 1.14 -2.85 -12.11
C ILE A 158 0.73 -3.85 -13.19
N ASN A 159 1.59 -4.10 -14.16
CA ASN A 159 1.29 -4.95 -15.33
C ASN A 159 -0.08 -4.61 -15.95
N GLN A 160 -0.39 -3.31 -16.04
CA GLN A 160 -1.66 -2.76 -16.55
C GLN A 160 -2.89 -2.98 -15.66
N VAL A 161 -2.76 -3.55 -14.46
CA VAL A 161 -3.88 -3.77 -13.53
C VAL A 161 -3.79 -2.76 -12.39
N LEU A 162 -4.91 -2.11 -12.07
CA LEU A 162 -4.99 -1.15 -10.98
C LEU A 162 -5.00 -1.87 -9.63
N ALA A 163 -4.06 -1.50 -8.76
CA ALA A 163 -3.97 -1.98 -7.39
C ALA A 163 -3.80 -0.81 -6.40
N SER A 164 -4.08 -1.08 -5.13
CA SER A 164 -3.75 -0.14 -4.06
C SER A 164 -2.25 -0.19 -3.76
N CYS A 165 -1.67 0.88 -3.25
CA CYS A 165 -0.34 0.84 -2.63
C CYS A 165 -0.37 0.21 -1.22
N TYR A 166 -1.56 -0.05 -0.68
CA TYR A 166 -1.76 -0.55 0.67
C TYR A 166 -2.18 -2.03 0.67
N ALA A 167 -1.81 -2.72 1.75
CA ALA A 167 -2.28 -4.05 2.10
C ALA A 167 -2.98 -3.96 3.46
N VAL A 168 -3.58 -5.05 3.96
CA VAL A 168 -4.12 -5.06 5.34
C VAL A 168 -3.15 -4.39 6.31
N ILE A 169 -3.55 -3.21 6.74
CA ILE A 169 -3.24 -2.71 8.06
C ILE A 169 -4.40 -3.27 8.88
N GLU A 170 -4.17 -4.34 9.64
CA GLU A 170 -5.09 -4.70 10.70
C GLU A 170 -5.24 -3.43 11.55
N GLU A 171 -6.48 -2.97 11.71
CA GLU A 171 -6.80 -1.72 12.38
C GLU A 171 -6.27 -1.72 13.82
N HIS A 172 -5.06 -1.17 14.03
CA HIS A 172 -4.63 -0.63 15.32
C HIS A 172 -3.62 0.54 15.23
N SER A 173 -3.11 0.96 14.06
CA SER A 173 -1.94 1.86 14.01
C SER A 173 -1.87 2.94 12.93
N TRP A 174 -2.99 3.28 12.27
CA TRP A 174 -3.18 4.68 11.82
C TRP A 174 -3.20 5.67 13.02
N ALA A 175 -3.36 5.15 14.24
CA ALA A 175 -3.36 5.91 15.49
C ALA A 175 -2.04 6.65 15.81
N HIS A 176 -0.90 6.23 15.26
CA HIS A 176 0.38 6.90 15.51
C HIS A 176 0.69 8.03 14.51
N TRP A 177 0.22 7.91 13.25
CA TRP A 177 0.28 9.02 12.29
C TRP A 177 -0.74 10.14 12.62
N ALA A 178 -1.86 9.81 13.27
CA ALA A 178 -2.89 10.76 13.70
C ALA A 178 -2.45 11.75 14.80
N PHE A 179 -1.34 11.51 15.52
CA PHE A 179 -0.92 12.36 16.65
C PHE A 179 0.57 12.73 16.72
N ALA A 180 1.45 12.22 15.84
CA ALA A 180 2.90 12.49 15.95
C ALA A 180 3.33 13.95 15.65
N PRO A 181 2.83 14.64 14.61
CA PRO A 181 3.16 16.06 14.39
C PRO A 181 2.71 16.94 15.56
N PHE A 182 1.57 16.62 16.17
CA PHE A 182 1.03 17.31 17.34
C PHE A 182 1.87 17.07 18.60
N ARG A 183 2.41 15.86 18.80
CA ARG A 183 3.32 15.52 19.91
C ARG A 183 4.68 16.23 19.81
N LEU A 184 5.18 16.43 18.59
CA LEU A 184 6.41 17.20 18.36
C LEU A 184 6.19 18.70 18.56
N LEU A 185 5.08 19.26 18.07
CA LEU A 185 4.78 20.67 18.22
C LEU A 185 4.48 21.05 19.69
N GLN A 186 3.78 20.20 20.45
CA GLN A 186 3.55 20.41 21.88
C GLN A 186 4.84 20.28 22.72
N GLY A 187 5.73 19.33 22.38
CA GLY A 187 7.04 19.21 23.03
C GLY A 187 7.95 20.42 22.76
N MET A 188 7.91 20.98 21.55
CA MET A 188 8.72 22.14 21.16
C MET A 188 8.19 23.47 21.73
N LEU A 189 6.87 23.65 21.83
CA LEU A 189 6.28 24.84 22.45
C LEU A 189 6.48 24.88 23.98
N ALA A 190 6.42 23.73 24.65
CA ALA A 190 6.68 23.62 26.08
C ALA A 190 8.16 23.84 26.45
N THR A 191 9.09 23.63 25.50
CA THR A 191 10.53 23.81 25.70
C THR A 191 11.04 25.20 25.32
N LEU A 192 10.33 25.90 24.43
CA LEU A 192 10.78 27.22 23.96
C LEU A 192 10.17 28.39 24.75
N CYS A 193 8.92 28.31 25.22
CA CYS A 193 8.31 29.39 26.01
C CYS A 193 7.13 28.93 26.92
N PRO A 194 7.37 28.61 28.20
CA PRO A 194 6.46 29.00 29.25
C PRO A 194 7.10 30.16 30.01
N SER A 195 6.86 31.38 29.54
CA SER A 195 7.23 32.59 30.27
C SER A 195 6.45 32.64 31.58
N GLY A 196 7.15 32.32 32.67
CA GLY A 196 6.70 32.48 34.05
C GLY A 196 7.88 32.93 34.91
N SER A 197 8.13 34.23 34.85
CA SER A 197 9.07 35.07 35.60
C SER A 197 9.19 34.82 37.12
N TRP A 198 10.45 34.84 37.60
CA TRP A 198 11.00 35.31 38.91
C TRP A 198 11.21 34.28 40.06
N VAL A 199 12.46 33.91 40.36
CA VAL A 199 13.43 34.41 41.40
C VAL A 199 13.23 33.79 42.81
N SER A 200 14.13 32.90 43.22
CA SER A 200 15.05 33.11 44.37
C SER A 200 15.94 31.91 44.69
N VAL A 201 17.17 32.27 45.05
CA VAL A 201 18.34 31.48 45.44
C VAL A 201 18.16 30.89 46.86
N GLY A 202 18.65 29.66 47.09
CA GLY A 202 18.94 29.16 48.45
C GLY A 202 18.99 27.63 48.58
N ALA A 203 20.20 27.07 48.66
CA ALA A 203 20.52 25.67 49.03
C ALA A 203 20.26 25.38 50.54
N PRO A 204 20.63 24.22 51.16
CA PRO A 204 21.03 22.87 50.70
C PRO A 204 20.26 21.71 51.39
N THR A 205 20.63 20.46 51.08
CA THR A 205 20.08 19.14 51.52
C THR A 205 20.16 18.83 53.04
N PRO A 206 19.37 17.85 53.54
CA PRO A 206 19.98 16.58 54.00
C PRO A 206 19.10 15.31 53.77
N PRO A 207 19.60 14.09 54.08
CA PRO A 207 19.28 12.84 53.38
C PRO A 207 18.14 12.04 54.01
N GLY A 208 17.50 11.17 53.23
CA GLY A 208 16.37 10.37 53.70
C GLY A 208 16.05 9.20 52.80
N ILE A 209 16.99 8.27 52.74
CA ILE A 209 16.78 6.87 52.41
C ILE A 209 15.59 6.30 53.23
N HIS A 210 14.71 5.46 52.64
CA HIS A 210 14.22 4.23 53.27
C HIS A 210 13.48 3.30 52.30
N TRP A 211 13.79 2.00 52.41
CA TRP A 211 13.29 0.88 51.62
C TRP A 211 12.13 0.17 52.36
N TYR A 212 11.10 -0.24 51.61
CA TYR A 212 9.99 -1.18 51.90
C TYR A 212 9.18 -1.07 53.21
N SER A 213 7.85 -1.07 53.05
CA SER A 213 6.91 -2.03 53.69
C SER A 213 5.68 -2.16 52.81
#